data_AF-A0A7L9ULH8-F1
#
_entry.id   AF-A0A7L9ULH8-F1
#
_cell.length_a   1.000
_cell.length_b   1.000
_cell.length_c   1.000
_cell.angle_alpha   90.00
_cell.angle_beta   90.00
_cell.angle_gamma   90.00
#
_symmetry.space_group_name_H-M   'P 1'
#
loop_
_entity.id
_entity.type
_entity.pdbx_description
1 polymer ?
#
loop_
_entity_poly.entity_id
_entity_poly.type
_entity_poly.pdbx_seq_one_letter_code
_entity_poly.pdbx_strand_id
1 'polypeptide(L)'
;MNSNTTPRVARRITSPAVAPPGIPLPTDDAPIPAYRYYTPPPRPLASCERQRSGEAPAPALTTDTSFHNIVTMTSGHGGVGLSVMASMLAWTLARREHSCVLIDADFVAGCLDLLLGVEREPGLRFSQVDAPLGRIEGEAMNHELMMWEGVRVLPYDPWSARQPDWWEVQAAIRALAETNDVVIVDAGQGGLIETVPDMRSGLQVIAAELSVMGLARAKSHRSRLDSWGCEAPHIVGVEPRGAPRGRGHVGIGEAQDYLTATVLGPIKPSVNLCGDVLEGLGIRSVTKGSRKAMNLLADLVEQAIRPVSGASHKDQ
;
A
#
# COMPACT_ATOMS: atom_id res chain seq x y z
N MET A 1 29.68 -34.61 -19.83
CA MET A 1 29.82 -33.33 -20.57
C MET A 1 28.99 -32.31 -19.84
N ASN A 2 29.66 -31.38 -19.14
CA ASN A 2 29.07 -30.57 -18.09
C ASN A 2 28.19 -29.43 -18.65
N SER A 3 26.97 -29.38 -18.14
CA SER A 3 26.00 -28.30 -18.25
C SER A 3 26.38 -27.14 -17.33
N ASN A 4 26.62 -25.96 -17.90
CA ASN A 4 26.82 -24.71 -17.16
C ASN A 4 25.66 -23.76 -17.49
N THR A 5 24.64 -23.76 -16.64
CA THR A 5 23.54 -22.79 -16.67
C THR A 5 23.69 -21.88 -15.46
N THR A 6 24.32 -20.73 -15.65
CA THR A 6 24.38 -19.65 -14.64
C THR A 6 23.03 -18.94 -14.50
N PRO A 7 22.56 -18.65 -13.27
CA PRO A 7 21.37 -17.82 -13.08
C PRO A 7 21.66 -16.37 -13.48
N ARG A 8 20.73 -15.75 -14.20
CA ARG A 8 20.81 -14.34 -14.62
C ARG A 8 20.47 -13.44 -13.44
N VAL A 9 21.50 -12.90 -12.80
CA VAL A 9 21.41 -11.81 -11.81
C VAL A 9 21.04 -10.51 -12.51
N ALA A 10 20.03 -9.79 -11.99
CA ALA A 10 19.70 -8.45 -12.43
C ALA A 10 20.92 -7.52 -12.25
N ARG A 11 21.43 -6.96 -13.35
CA ARG A 11 22.61 -6.08 -13.30
C ARG A 11 22.18 -4.68 -12.89
N ARG A 12 22.61 -4.26 -11.71
CA ARG A 12 22.60 -2.86 -11.26
C ARG A 12 23.62 -2.06 -12.08
N ILE A 13 23.15 -1.12 -12.90
CA ILE A 13 24.02 -0.15 -13.58
C ILE A 13 24.20 1.02 -12.61
N THR A 14 25.38 1.17 -12.03
CA THR A 14 25.76 2.40 -11.31
C THR A 14 26.41 3.37 -12.29
N SER A 15 25.99 4.63 -12.28
CA SER A 15 26.68 5.73 -12.98
C SER A 15 26.90 6.89 -12.02
N PRO A 16 28.03 7.61 -12.13
CA PRO A 16 28.36 8.70 -11.24
C PRO A 16 27.43 9.89 -11.50
N ALA A 17 26.95 10.52 -10.43
CA ALA A 17 26.08 11.68 -10.50
C ALA A 17 26.77 12.84 -11.24
N VAL A 18 26.17 13.27 -12.36
CA VAL A 18 26.49 14.56 -13.01
C VAL A 18 25.26 15.43 -12.85
N ALA A 19 25.43 16.58 -12.21
CA ALA A 19 24.36 17.57 -12.03
C ALA A 19 23.90 18.13 -13.39
N PRO A 20 22.60 18.41 -13.58
CA PRO A 20 22.09 18.98 -14.83
C PRO A 20 22.63 20.41 -15.04
N PRO A 21 22.99 20.80 -16.27
CA PRO A 21 23.50 22.13 -16.56
C PRO A 21 22.35 23.14 -16.60
N GLY A 22 22.42 24.22 -15.80
CA GLY A 22 21.52 25.36 -15.95
C GLY A 22 21.06 26.07 -14.67
N ILE A 23 21.40 25.58 -13.47
CA ILE A 23 21.17 26.33 -12.24
C ILE A 23 22.44 27.13 -11.93
N PRO A 24 22.40 28.47 -11.86
CA PRO A 24 23.53 29.26 -11.40
C PRO A 24 23.95 28.77 -10.01
N LEU A 25 25.22 28.39 -9.85
CA LEU A 25 25.78 28.12 -8.53
C LEU A 25 25.61 29.40 -7.70
N PRO A 26 24.91 29.35 -6.55
CA PRO A 26 24.83 30.51 -5.68
C PRO A 26 26.25 30.87 -5.24
N THR A 27 26.60 32.14 -5.37
CA THR A 27 27.83 32.69 -4.81
C THR A 27 27.89 32.38 -3.32
N ASP A 28 29.00 31.78 -2.88
CA ASP A 28 29.29 31.48 -1.48
C ASP A 28 28.95 32.67 -0.57
N ASP A 29 28.27 32.39 0.55
CA ASP A 29 27.95 33.25 1.71
C ASP A 29 26.46 33.58 1.99
N ALA A 30 25.50 33.01 1.28
CA ALA A 30 24.09 32.98 1.74
C ALA A 30 23.69 31.57 2.19
N PRO A 31 23.06 31.37 3.36
CA PRO A 31 22.53 30.06 3.73
C PRO A 31 21.52 29.64 2.67
N ILE A 32 21.84 28.56 1.96
CA ILE A 32 20.95 27.95 0.97
C ILE A 32 19.61 27.73 1.67
N PRO A 33 18.51 28.34 1.21
CA PRO A 33 17.21 28.06 1.81
C PRO A 33 16.98 26.56 1.70
N ALA A 34 16.75 25.90 2.85
CA ALA A 34 16.38 24.49 2.86
C ALA A 34 15.06 24.36 2.12
N TYR A 35 15.15 24.03 0.84
CA TYR A 35 14.00 23.88 -0.03
C TYR A 35 13.07 22.82 0.55
N ARG A 36 11.86 23.21 0.96
CA ARG A 36 10.83 22.32 1.49
C ARG A 36 10.04 21.66 0.36
N TYR A 37 10.74 21.10 -0.63
CA TYR A 37 10.12 20.38 -1.72
C TYR A 37 10.93 19.13 -2.07
N TYR A 38 10.22 18.07 -2.45
CA TYR A 38 10.83 16.87 -2.97
C TYR A 38 11.49 17.16 -4.33
N THR A 39 12.70 16.65 -4.52
CA THR A 39 13.36 16.63 -5.82
C THR A 39 13.47 15.18 -6.25
N PRO A 40 12.75 14.75 -7.31
CA PRO A 40 12.82 13.37 -7.77
C PRO A 40 14.26 13.03 -8.17
N PRO A 41 14.73 11.79 -7.91
CA PRO A 41 16.02 11.35 -8.41
C PRO A 41 16.04 11.45 -9.94
N PRO A 42 17.21 11.77 -10.54
CA PRO A 42 17.32 11.84 -12.00
C PRO A 42 16.90 10.51 -12.63
N ARG A 43 15.99 10.57 -13.61
CA ARG A 43 15.45 9.39 -14.29
C ARG A 43 16.59 8.48 -14.82
N PRO A 44 16.53 7.16 -14.63
CA PRO A 44 17.32 6.25 -15.44
C PRO A 44 16.94 6.46 -16.93
N LEU A 45 17.94 6.62 -17.80
CA LEU A 45 17.80 6.89 -19.24
C LEU A 45 17.15 5.75 -20.06
N ALA A 46 16.50 4.77 -19.43
CA ALA A 46 15.94 3.61 -20.10
C ALA A 46 14.49 3.34 -19.64
N SER A 47 13.56 4.20 -20.05
CA SER A 47 12.15 3.83 -20.16
C SER A 47 11.86 3.61 -21.64
N CYS A 48 11.84 2.35 -22.08
CA CYS A 48 11.36 2.03 -23.42
C CYS A 48 9.85 2.29 -23.40
N GLU A 49 9.39 3.32 -24.12
CA GLU A 49 7.96 3.58 -24.34
C GLU A 49 7.37 2.36 -25.06
N ARG A 50 6.68 1.49 -24.33
CA ARG A 50 5.89 0.41 -24.94
C ARG A 50 4.44 0.86 -25.05
N GLN A 51 3.89 0.69 -26.26
CA GLN A 51 2.47 0.86 -26.51
C GLN A 51 1.69 -0.22 -25.75
N ARG A 52 0.66 0.22 -25.01
CA ARG A 52 -0.28 -0.64 -24.29
C ARG A 52 -0.99 -1.56 -25.28
N SER A 53 -0.83 -2.87 -25.13
CA SER A 53 -1.73 -3.83 -25.79
C SER A 53 -3.00 -3.93 -24.96
N GLY A 54 -4.13 -3.48 -25.51
CA GLY A 54 -5.44 -3.48 -24.83
C GLY A 54 -6.10 -4.85 -24.67
N GLU A 55 -5.36 -5.95 -24.88
CA GLU A 55 -5.92 -7.29 -24.88
C GLU A 55 -5.18 -8.17 -23.87
N ALA A 56 -5.94 -8.70 -22.91
CA ALA A 56 -5.44 -9.61 -21.90
C ALA A 56 -5.06 -10.95 -22.55
N PRO A 57 -3.84 -11.48 -22.33
CA PRO A 57 -3.51 -12.85 -22.69
C PRO A 57 -4.47 -13.83 -22.00
N ALA A 58 -4.80 -14.93 -22.68
CA ALA A 58 -5.58 -16.01 -22.06
C ALA A 58 -4.88 -16.48 -20.77
N PRO A 59 -5.64 -16.74 -19.68
CA PRO A 59 -5.06 -17.04 -18.38
C PRO A 59 -4.15 -18.27 -18.47
N ALA A 60 -2.85 -18.06 -18.28
CA ALA A 60 -1.90 -19.15 -18.14
C ALA A 60 -2.16 -19.80 -16.78
N LEU A 61 -2.62 -21.07 -16.79
CA LEU A 61 -2.87 -21.95 -15.63
C LEU A 61 -2.89 -21.21 -14.28
N THR A 62 -4.04 -20.61 -13.97
CA THR A 62 -4.30 -20.13 -12.61
C THR A 62 -4.38 -21.36 -11.72
N THR A 63 -3.32 -21.66 -10.96
CA THR A 63 -3.54 -22.42 -9.73
C THR A 63 -4.41 -21.51 -8.88
N ASP A 64 -5.62 -22.00 -8.59
CA ASP A 64 -6.66 -21.31 -7.83
C ASP A 64 -6.23 -21.28 -6.34
N THR A 65 -5.12 -20.58 -6.09
CA THR A 65 -4.53 -20.42 -4.78
C THR A 65 -5.01 -19.08 -4.26
N SER A 66 -6.07 -19.11 -3.45
CA SER A 66 -6.54 -17.92 -2.72
C SER A 66 -5.58 -17.61 -1.58
N PHE A 67 -5.07 -16.39 -1.53
CA PHE A 67 -4.21 -15.93 -0.45
C PHE A 67 -5.03 -15.24 0.63
N HIS A 68 -5.00 -15.78 1.85
CA HIS A 68 -5.72 -15.23 3.01
C HIS A 68 -4.93 -14.13 3.74
N ASN A 69 -3.69 -13.89 3.34
CA ASN A 69 -2.77 -12.91 3.91
C ASN A 69 -2.71 -11.57 3.15
N ILE A 70 -3.59 -11.35 2.18
CA ILE A 70 -3.70 -10.08 1.47
C ILE A 70 -4.76 -9.22 2.15
N VAL A 71 -4.38 -8.01 2.56
CA VAL A 71 -5.25 -7.01 3.16
C VAL A 71 -5.36 -5.82 2.21
N THR A 72 -6.49 -5.72 1.52
CA THR A 72 -6.74 -4.63 0.56
C THR A 72 -7.44 -3.48 1.28
N MET A 73 -6.75 -2.35 1.37
CA MET A 73 -7.22 -1.16 2.07
C MET A 73 -7.69 -0.10 1.06
N THR A 74 -8.91 0.39 1.24
CA THR A 74 -9.51 1.42 0.37
C THR A 74 -10.25 2.50 1.14
N SER A 75 -10.67 3.54 0.42
CA SER A 75 -11.55 4.59 0.91
C SER A 75 -12.47 5.10 -0.19
N GLY A 76 -13.65 5.62 0.18
CA GLY A 76 -14.58 6.20 -0.80
C GLY A 76 -14.17 7.58 -1.31
N HIS A 77 -13.11 8.18 -0.75
CA HIS A 77 -12.55 9.45 -1.20
C HIS A 77 -11.12 9.67 -0.70
N GLY A 78 -10.36 10.50 -1.41
CA GLY A 78 -9.03 10.92 -0.98
C GLY A 78 -9.04 11.76 0.31
N GLY A 79 -7.89 11.80 1.00
CA GLY A 79 -7.67 12.67 2.16
C GLY A 79 -8.14 12.12 3.52
N VAL A 80 -8.79 10.95 3.57
CA VAL A 80 -9.20 10.30 4.84
C VAL A 80 -8.00 9.85 5.69
N GLY A 81 -6.83 9.67 5.08
CA GLY A 81 -5.63 9.14 5.75
C GLY A 81 -5.48 7.62 5.63
N LEU A 82 -5.95 7.03 4.52
CA LEU A 82 -5.85 5.60 4.24
C LEU A 82 -4.40 5.10 4.30
N SER A 83 -3.48 5.76 3.61
CA SER A 83 -2.06 5.40 3.61
C SER A 83 -1.45 5.43 5.01
N VAL A 84 -1.79 6.45 5.81
CA VAL A 84 -1.37 6.55 7.21
C VAL A 84 -1.91 5.39 8.04
N MET A 85 -3.17 5.01 7.81
CA MET A 85 -3.79 3.85 8.47
C MET A 85 -3.11 2.54 8.06
N ALA A 86 -2.81 2.36 6.77
CA ALA A 86 -2.12 1.19 6.24
C ALA A 86 -0.71 1.04 6.83
N SER A 87 0.05 2.13 6.88
CA SER A 87 1.35 2.18 7.57
C SER A 87 1.23 1.82 9.05
N MET A 88 0.27 2.39 9.77
CA MET A 88 0.06 2.07 11.19
C MET A 88 -0.35 0.60 11.43
N LEU A 89 -1.11 0.00 10.52
CA LEU A 89 -1.44 -1.42 10.58
C LEU A 89 -0.19 -2.28 10.36
N ALA A 90 0.58 -1.99 9.30
CA ALA A 90 1.82 -2.69 8.98
C ALA A 90 2.82 -2.64 10.15
N TRP A 91 3.00 -1.46 10.74
CA TRP A 91 3.84 -1.26 11.91
C TRP A 91 3.34 -2.05 13.13
N THR A 92 2.02 -2.11 13.35
CA THR A 92 1.43 -2.90 14.44
C THR A 92 1.74 -4.39 14.26
N LEU A 93 1.53 -4.92 13.05
CA LEU A 93 1.74 -6.34 12.74
C LEU A 93 3.22 -6.73 12.78
N ALA A 94 4.12 -5.89 12.26
CA ALA A 94 5.56 -6.11 12.34
C ALA A 94 6.05 -6.19 13.80
N ARG A 95 5.49 -5.36 14.70
CA ARG A 95 5.78 -5.45 16.14
C ARG A 95 5.19 -6.66 16.85
N ARG A 96 4.26 -7.34 16.20
CA ARG A 96 3.74 -8.65 16.61
C ARG A 96 4.48 -9.80 15.90
N GLU A 97 5.67 -9.51 15.36
CA GLU A 97 6.59 -10.47 14.75
C GLU A 97 6.11 -11.07 13.42
N HIS A 98 5.11 -10.46 12.76
CA HIS A 98 4.72 -10.84 11.39
C HIS A 98 5.63 -10.17 10.36
N SER A 99 6.11 -10.93 9.39
CA SER A 99 6.74 -10.38 8.19
C SER A 99 5.68 -9.66 7.33
N CYS A 100 5.83 -8.35 7.20
CA CYS A 100 4.85 -7.50 6.53
C CYS A 100 5.44 -6.82 5.29
N VAL A 101 4.64 -6.75 4.24
CA VAL A 101 4.90 -5.88 3.08
C VAL A 101 3.78 -4.86 2.96
N LEU A 102 4.14 -3.60 2.74
CA LEU A 102 3.22 -2.52 2.43
C LEU A 102 3.41 -2.08 0.97
N ILE A 103 2.35 -2.19 0.19
CA ILE A 103 2.33 -1.92 -1.24
C ILE A 103 1.52 -0.65 -1.50
N ASP A 104 2.08 0.28 -2.26
CA ASP A 104 1.37 1.45 -2.78
C ASP A 104 0.79 1.12 -4.17
N ALA A 105 -0.53 0.88 -4.19
CA ALA A 105 -1.30 0.61 -5.39
C ALA A 105 -2.26 1.77 -5.73
N ASP A 106 -2.03 2.97 -5.18
CA ASP A 106 -2.69 4.19 -5.62
C ASP A 106 -1.86 4.86 -6.72
N PHE A 107 -2.04 4.44 -7.97
CA PHE A 107 -1.27 5.00 -9.09
C PHE A 107 -1.69 6.42 -9.52
N VAL A 108 -2.62 7.05 -8.79
CA VAL A 108 -3.06 8.43 -9.01
C VAL A 108 -2.43 9.38 -7.99
N ALA A 109 -2.39 8.99 -6.72
CA ALA A 109 -1.93 9.83 -5.61
C ALA A 109 -0.83 9.20 -4.74
N GLY A 110 -0.30 8.05 -5.15
CA GLY A 110 0.74 7.30 -4.44
C GLY A 110 1.97 8.15 -4.15
N CYS A 111 2.49 8.00 -2.93
CA CYS A 111 3.65 8.71 -2.41
C CYS A 111 4.12 8.06 -1.10
N LEU A 112 3.98 6.74 -0.99
CA LEU A 112 4.17 6.05 0.26
C LEU A 112 5.60 6.17 0.79
N ASP A 113 6.61 6.19 -0.08
CA ASP A 113 8.01 6.41 0.32
C ASP A 113 8.22 7.78 0.98
N LEU A 114 7.60 8.83 0.44
CA LEU A 114 7.59 10.17 1.05
C LEU A 114 6.81 10.22 2.36
N LEU A 115 5.65 9.57 2.42
CA LEU A 115 4.85 9.50 3.65
C LEU A 115 5.64 8.85 4.80
N LEU A 116 6.45 7.85 4.47
CA LEU A 116 7.24 7.08 5.41
C LEU A 116 8.62 7.69 5.69
N GLY A 117 9.04 8.70 4.93
CA GLY A 117 10.36 9.34 5.06
C GLY A 117 11.51 8.45 4.58
N VAL A 118 11.24 7.54 3.64
CA VAL A 118 12.19 6.57 3.08
C VAL A 118 12.43 6.78 1.60
N GLU A 119 12.07 7.95 1.04
CA GLU A 119 12.21 8.25 -0.39
C GLU A 119 13.66 8.17 -0.89
N ARG A 120 14.64 8.33 0.02
CA ARG A 120 16.08 8.22 -0.27
C ARG A 120 16.63 6.81 -0.08
N GLU A 121 15.86 5.91 0.52
CA GLU A 121 16.29 4.52 0.68
C GLU A 121 16.37 3.82 -0.68
N PRO A 122 17.43 3.05 -0.94
CA PRO A 122 17.50 2.24 -2.14
C PRO A 122 16.45 1.13 -2.08
N GLY A 123 15.80 0.86 -3.20
CA GLY A 123 14.87 -0.26 -3.32
C GLY A 123 14.00 -0.13 -4.56
N LEU A 124 13.30 -1.22 -4.87
CA LEU A 124 12.39 -1.34 -5.99
C LEU A 124 11.18 -0.44 -5.78
N ARG A 125 10.80 0.29 -6.83
CA ARG A 125 9.52 1.00 -6.92
C ARG A 125 8.59 0.23 -7.84
N PHE A 126 7.29 0.36 -7.63
CA PHE A 126 6.30 -0.35 -8.46
C PHE A 126 6.45 0.00 -9.95
N SER A 127 6.78 1.25 -10.27
CA SER A 127 7.07 1.71 -11.63
C SER A 127 8.25 1.01 -12.32
N GLN A 128 9.07 0.27 -11.58
CA GLN A 128 10.22 -0.50 -12.08
C GLN A 128 9.93 -2.01 -12.18
N VAL A 129 8.78 -2.48 -11.67
CA VAL A 129 8.37 -3.89 -11.75
C VAL A 129 7.99 -4.22 -13.19
N ASP A 130 8.68 -5.19 -13.81
CA ASP A 130 8.37 -5.72 -15.14
C ASP A 130 8.06 -7.22 -15.02
N ALA A 131 6.83 -7.61 -15.36
CA ALA A 131 6.36 -9.00 -15.27
C ALA A 131 5.66 -9.42 -16.56
N PRO A 132 6.40 -9.54 -17.69
CA PRO A 132 5.80 -9.76 -19.01
C PRO A 132 5.11 -11.12 -19.15
N LEU A 133 5.44 -12.07 -18.26
CA LEU A 133 4.84 -13.41 -18.19
C LEU A 133 3.87 -13.55 -17.01
N GLY A 134 3.55 -12.45 -16.30
CA GLY A 134 2.64 -12.47 -15.15
C GLY A 134 3.15 -13.21 -13.93
N ARG A 135 4.47 -13.44 -13.82
CA ARG A 135 5.09 -14.14 -12.69
C ARG A 135 6.38 -13.44 -12.26
N ILE A 136 6.57 -13.33 -10.96
CA ILE A 136 7.77 -12.81 -10.31
C ILE A 136 8.19 -13.83 -9.25
N GLU A 137 9.49 -13.98 -9.02
CA GLU A 137 9.99 -14.82 -7.93
C GLU A 137 9.90 -14.06 -6.61
N GLY A 138 9.14 -14.61 -5.64
CA GLY A 138 8.83 -13.93 -4.39
C GLY A 138 10.05 -13.50 -3.60
N GLU A 139 11.01 -14.42 -3.36
CA GLU A 139 12.14 -14.13 -2.46
C GLU A 139 13.06 -13.06 -3.05
N ALA A 140 13.39 -13.16 -4.34
CA ALA A 140 14.15 -12.12 -5.03
C ALA A 140 13.46 -10.76 -4.97
N MET A 141 12.16 -10.70 -5.23
CA MET A 141 11.40 -9.44 -5.13
C MET A 141 11.44 -8.88 -3.71
N ASN A 142 11.25 -9.74 -2.71
CA ASN A 142 11.27 -9.38 -1.29
C ASN A 142 12.59 -8.74 -0.85
N HIS A 143 13.71 -9.21 -1.42
CA HIS A 143 15.06 -8.69 -1.16
C HIS A 143 15.34 -7.33 -1.81
N GLU A 144 14.59 -6.95 -2.87
CA GLU A 144 14.77 -5.67 -3.54
C GLU A 144 13.92 -4.54 -2.93
N LEU A 145 12.98 -4.85 -2.03
CA LEU A 145 12.09 -3.86 -1.42
C LEU A 145 12.82 -2.92 -0.46
N MET A 146 12.29 -1.70 -0.33
CA MET A 146 12.73 -0.75 0.69
C MET A 146 12.34 -1.25 2.08
N MET A 147 13.07 -0.83 3.12
CA MET A 147 12.76 -1.19 4.50
C MET A 147 12.42 0.04 5.32
N TRP A 148 11.29 -0.01 6.02
CA TRP A 148 10.80 1.03 6.91
C TRP A 148 10.36 0.41 8.23
N GLU A 149 11.06 0.68 9.33
CA GLU A 149 10.67 0.24 10.69
C GLU A 149 10.39 -1.28 10.78
N GLY A 150 11.14 -2.11 10.05
CA GLY A 150 10.96 -3.57 9.99
C GLY A 150 9.88 -4.05 9.01
N VAL A 151 9.23 -3.15 8.28
CA VAL A 151 8.25 -3.44 7.22
C VAL A 151 8.93 -3.25 5.86
N ARG A 152 8.72 -4.19 4.94
CA ARG A 152 9.14 -4.01 3.55
C ARG A 152 8.13 -3.15 2.79
N VAL A 153 8.60 -2.29 1.90
CA VAL A 153 7.74 -1.33 1.19
C VAL A 153 7.99 -1.39 -0.31
N LEU A 154 6.90 -1.48 -1.07
CA LEU A 154 6.86 -1.31 -2.52
C LEU A 154 6.07 -0.04 -2.85
N PRO A 155 6.72 1.13 -2.88
CA PRO A 155 6.06 2.41 -3.15
C PRO A 155 5.87 2.61 -4.65
N TYR A 156 4.88 3.42 -5.03
CA TYR A 156 4.68 3.88 -6.39
C TYR A 156 5.29 5.28 -6.54
N ASP A 157 5.93 5.52 -7.69
CA ASP A 157 6.49 6.82 -8.04
C ASP A 157 5.52 7.54 -9.00
N PRO A 158 4.79 8.58 -8.56
CA PRO A 158 3.85 9.32 -9.40
C PRO A 158 4.54 10.15 -10.48
N TRP A 159 5.86 10.38 -10.39
CA TRP A 159 6.66 11.08 -11.40
C TRP A 159 7.15 10.17 -12.53
N SER A 160 6.92 8.86 -12.40
CA SER A 160 7.15 7.87 -13.44
C SER A 160 6.22 8.10 -14.63
N ALA A 161 6.77 8.01 -15.84
CA ALA A 161 5.96 8.01 -17.07
C ALA A 161 5.20 6.69 -17.28
N ARG A 162 5.58 5.62 -16.58
CA ARG A 162 5.01 4.28 -16.71
C ARG A 162 4.14 3.95 -15.50
N GLN A 163 2.87 3.66 -15.78
CA GLN A 163 1.97 2.99 -14.85
C GLN A 163 2.04 1.48 -15.09
N PRO A 164 2.14 0.65 -14.03
CA PRO A 164 2.08 -0.80 -14.15
C PRO A 164 0.74 -1.27 -14.71
N ASP A 165 0.78 -2.31 -15.54
CA ASP A 165 -0.43 -2.99 -16.01
C ASP A 165 -0.98 -3.94 -14.93
N TRP A 166 -2.28 -4.25 -14.98
CA TRP A 166 -2.96 -5.01 -13.91
C TRP A 166 -2.34 -6.38 -13.63
N TRP A 167 -1.80 -7.06 -14.64
CA TRP A 167 -1.14 -8.37 -14.47
C TRP A 167 0.21 -8.23 -13.77
N GLU A 168 0.92 -7.11 -13.94
CA GLU A 168 2.15 -6.83 -13.20
C GLU A 168 1.83 -6.57 -11.73
N VAL A 169 0.73 -5.86 -11.48
CA VAL A 169 0.23 -5.64 -10.12
C VAL A 169 -0.12 -6.97 -9.45
N GLN A 170 -0.85 -7.82 -10.16
CA GLN A 170 -1.20 -9.15 -9.67
C GLN A 170 0.05 -10.00 -9.40
N ALA A 171 1.00 -10.05 -10.34
CA ALA A 171 2.22 -10.82 -10.19
C ALA A 171 3.05 -10.37 -8.98
N ALA A 172 3.14 -9.06 -8.75
CA ALA A 172 3.82 -8.47 -7.60
C ALA A 172 3.15 -8.84 -6.27
N ILE A 173 1.83 -8.64 -6.17
CA ILE A 173 1.08 -8.96 -4.95
C ILE A 173 1.18 -10.45 -4.63
N ARG A 174 1.01 -11.32 -5.64
CA ARG A 174 1.10 -12.76 -5.49
C ARG A 174 2.48 -13.22 -5.02
N ALA A 175 3.54 -12.75 -5.67
CA ALA A 175 4.92 -13.09 -5.30
C ALA A 175 5.27 -12.68 -3.86
N LEU A 176 4.76 -11.53 -3.41
CA LEU A 176 4.96 -11.05 -2.05
C LEU A 176 4.09 -11.79 -1.03
N ALA A 177 2.89 -12.21 -1.42
CA ALA A 177 2.00 -13.01 -0.58
C ALA A 177 2.52 -14.44 -0.36
N GLU A 178 3.31 -14.98 -1.30
CA GLU A 178 3.97 -16.28 -1.15
C GLU A 178 5.11 -16.28 -0.12
N THR A 179 5.68 -15.12 0.22
CA THR A 179 6.93 -15.00 1.00
C THR A 179 6.82 -14.19 2.28
N ASN A 180 5.65 -13.65 2.60
CA ASN A 180 5.43 -12.82 3.78
C ASN A 180 4.13 -13.23 4.49
N ASP A 181 4.08 -13.04 5.80
CA ASP A 181 2.92 -13.39 6.62
C ASP A 181 1.73 -12.49 6.32
N VAL A 182 1.95 -11.22 5.95
CA VAL A 182 0.90 -10.25 5.59
C VAL A 182 1.35 -9.32 4.45
N VAL A 183 0.50 -9.16 3.44
CA VAL A 183 0.65 -8.16 2.37
C VAL A 183 -0.48 -7.14 2.50
N ILE A 184 -0.12 -5.90 2.84
CA ILE A 184 -1.06 -4.79 2.95
C ILE A 184 -0.97 -3.97 1.67
N VAL A 185 -2.10 -3.82 0.99
CA VAL A 185 -2.20 -3.06 -0.26
C VAL A 185 -2.98 -1.79 -0.01
N ASP A 186 -2.29 -0.64 -0.08
CA ASP A 186 -2.94 0.67 -0.14
C ASP A 186 -3.46 0.89 -1.56
N ALA A 187 -4.77 0.67 -1.75
CA ALA A 187 -5.40 0.74 -3.05
C ALA A 187 -6.11 2.07 -3.31
N GLY A 188 -5.92 3.09 -2.45
CA GLY A 188 -6.55 4.40 -2.60
C GLY A 188 -8.08 4.30 -2.66
N GLN A 189 -8.67 4.66 -3.81
CA GLN A 189 -10.11 4.55 -4.08
C GLN A 189 -10.54 3.22 -4.71
N GLY A 190 -9.65 2.23 -4.78
CA GLY A 190 -9.95 0.86 -5.17
C GLY A 190 -10.06 0.61 -6.68
N GLY A 191 -9.54 1.50 -7.53
CA GLY A 191 -9.66 1.37 -8.99
C GLY A 191 -9.10 0.06 -9.57
N LEU A 192 -8.07 -0.52 -8.93
CA LEU A 192 -7.44 -1.77 -9.37
C LEU A 192 -8.17 -3.04 -8.91
N ILE A 193 -9.07 -2.97 -7.92
CA ILE A 193 -9.76 -4.14 -7.36
C ILE A 193 -10.65 -4.82 -8.39
N GLU A 194 -11.20 -4.05 -9.32
CA GLU A 194 -11.99 -4.57 -10.44
C GLU A 194 -11.16 -5.44 -11.40
N THR A 195 -9.86 -5.19 -11.53
CA THR A 195 -9.01 -5.88 -12.51
C THR A 195 -8.03 -6.87 -11.89
N VAL A 196 -7.72 -6.75 -10.60
CA VAL A 196 -6.72 -7.58 -9.90
C VAL A 196 -7.44 -8.56 -8.96
N PRO A 197 -7.55 -9.86 -9.31
CA PRO A 197 -8.28 -10.86 -8.53
C PRO A 197 -7.76 -11.03 -7.10
N ASP A 198 -6.45 -11.06 -6.91
CA ASP A 198 -5.84 -11.28 -5.59
C ASP A 198 -6.18 -10.15 -4.60
N MET A 199 -6.35 -8.91 -5.09
CA MET A 199 -6.83 -7.79 -4.26
C MET A 199 -8.30 -7.92 -3.90
N ARG A 200 -9.12 -8.48 -4.79
CA ARG A 200 -10.57 -8.69 -4.59
C ARG A 200 -10.86 -9.82 -3.61
N SER A 201 -10.11 -10.91 -3.68
CA SER A 201 -10.25 -12.07 -2.80
C SER A 201 -9.62 -11.86 -1.41
N GLY A 202 -8.73 -10.88 -1.27
CA GLY A 202 -8.13 -10.52 0.01
C GLY A 202 -9.14 -9.93 1.00
N LEU A 203 -8.72 -9.81 2.26
CA LEU A 203 -9.49 -9.18 3.32
C LEU A 203 -9.68 -7.68 3.01
N GLN A 204 -10.94 -7.26 2.86
CA GLN A 204 -11.26 -5.88 2.50
C GLN A 204 -11.36 -4.97 3.73
N VAL A 205 -10.68 -3.83 3.69
CA VAL A 205 -10.77 -2.79 4.73
C VAL A 205 -11.14 -1.45 4.09
N ILE A 206 -12.14 -0.77 4.64
CA ILE A 206 -12.51 0.60 4.26
C ILE A 206 -12.16 1.57 5.38
N ALA A 207 -11.38 2.60 5.06
CA ALA A 207 -11.30 3.81 5.87
C ALA A 207 -12.53 4.70 5.60
N ALA A 208 -13.33 4.96 6.64
CA ALA A 208 -14.52 5.79 6.55
C ALA A 208 -14.35 7.05 7.41
N GLU A 209 -14.35 8.23 6.78
CA GLU A 209 -14.39 9.48 7.55
C GLU A 209 -15.72 9.57 8.31
N LEU A 210 -15.64 9.81 9.63
CA LEU A 210 -16.79 9.92 10.53
C LEU A 210 -17.43 11.30 10.41
N SER A 211 -17.91 11.61 9.22
CA SER A 211 -18.70 12.78 8.88
C SER A 211 -19.90 12.34 8.03
N VAL A 212 -20.94 13.16 7.94
CA VAL A 212 -22.13 12.82 7.12
C VAL A 212 -21.72 12.53 5.67
N MET A 213 -20.84 13.35 5.10
CA MET A 213 -20.35 13.17 3.73
C MET A 213 -19.43 11.95 3.60
N GLY A 214 -18.53 11.75 4.57
CA GLY A 214 -17.62 10.62 4.62
C GLY A 214 -18.35 9.28 4.67
N LEU A 215 -19.37 9.17 5.52
CA LEU A 215 -20.19 7.98 5.64
C LEU A 215 -21.02 7.70 4.38
N ALA A 216 -21.61 8.72 3.76
CA ALA A 216 -22.34 8.54 2.49
C ALA A 216 -21.42 7.98 1.39
N ARG A 217 -20.18 8.51 1.30
CA ARG A 217 -19.17 8.00 0.37
C ARG A 217 -18.71 6.59 0.71
N ALA A 218 -18.50 6.28 1.99
CA ALA A 218 -18.16 4.93 2.44
C ALA A 218 -19.26 3.91 2.10
N LYS A 219 -20.54 4.30 2.26
CA LYS A 219 -21.69 3.48 1.87
C LYS A 219 -21.72 3.20 0.37
N SER A 220 -21.56 4.25 -0.45
CA SER A 220 -21.46 4.11 -1.91
C SER A 220 -20.27 3.24 -2.33
N HIS A 221 -19.12 3.42 -1.68
CA HIS A 221 -17.90 2.66 -1.97
C HIS A 221 -18.05 1.18 -1.61
N ARG A 222 -18.69 0.87 -0.47
CA ARG A 222 -19.01 -0.51 -0.09
C ARG A 222 -19.91 -1.20 -1.12
N SER A 223 -20.94 -0.53 -1.63
CA SER A 223 -21.78 -1.07 -2.72
C SER A 223 -20.99 -1.32 -4.00
N ARG A 224 -19.96 -0.50 -4.27
CA ARG A 224 -19.05 -0.73 -5.41
C ARG A 224 -18.19 -1.98 -5.23
N LEU A 225 -17.59 -2.17 -4.05
CA LEU A 225 -16.83 -3.39 -3.74
C LEU A 225 -17.70 -4.65 -3.85
N ASP A 226 -18.94 -4.58 -3.37
CA ASP A 226 -19.93 -5.66 -3.50
C ASP A 226 -20.24 -5.98 -4.97
N SER A 227 -20.40 -4.95 -5.82
CA SER A 227 -20.61 -5.15 -7.27
C SER A 227 -19.44 -5.82 -8.00
N TRP A 228 -18.23 -5.73 -7.42
CA TRP A 228 -17.05 -6.43 -7.92
C TRP A 228 -16.88 -7.84 -7.33
N GLY A 229 -17.77 -8.26 -6.43
CA GLY A 229 -17.74 -9.57 -5.79
C GLY A 229 -16.71 -9.69 -4.67
N CYS A 230 -16.36 -8.59 -4.01
CA CYS A 230 -15.51 -8.64 -2.81
C CYS A 230 -16.33 -9.12 -1.61
N GLU A 231 -15.67 -9.75 -0.64
CA GLU A 231 -16.28 -10.00 0.67
C GLU A 231 -16.65 -8.69 1.38
N ALA A 232 -17.58 -8.79 2.35
CA ALA A 232 -18.04 -7.64 3.11
C ALA A 232 -16.85 -6.98 3.85
N PRO A 233 -16.57 -5.68 3.59
CA PRO A 233 -15.39 -5.04 4.13
C PRO A 233 -15.51 -4.73 5.62
N HIS A 234 -14.38 -4.88 6.33
CA HIS A 234 -14.22 -4.31 7.66
C HIS A 234 -14.11 -2.78 7.55
N ILE A 235 -14.88 -2.06 8.37
CA ILE A 235 -14.93 -0.60 8.30
C ILE A 235 -14.16 -0.03 9.49
N VAL A 236 -13.23 0.89 9.22
CA VAL A 236 -12.48 1.63 10.24
C VAL A 236 -12.86 3.10 10.16
N GLY A 237 -13.44 3.61 11.23
CA GLY A 237 -13.83 5.01 11.36
C GLY A 237 -12.62 5.92 11.60
N VAL A 238 -12.51 7.01 10.86
CA VAL A 238 -11.49 8.04 11.01
C VAL A 238 -12.15 9.37 11.35
N GLU A 239 -11.76 10.00 12.45
CA GLU A 239 -12.27 11.33 12.80
C GLU A 239 -11.83 12.37 11.74
N PRO A 240 -12.74 13.22 11.24
CA PRO A 240 -12.42 14.24 10.25
C PRO A 240 -11.39 15.24 10.81
N ARG A 241 -10.39 15.60 9.99
CA ARG A 241 -9.41 16.62 10.35
C ARG A 241 -10.07 17.99 10.39
N GLY A 242 -9.71 18.81 11.37
CA GLY A 242 -10.16 20.21 11.46
C GLY A 242 -11.63 20.39 11.89
N ALA A 243 -12.33 19.32 12.26
CA ALA A 243 -13.68 19.43 12.83
C ALA A 243 -13.62 20.22 14.15
N PRO A 244 -14.47 21.26 14.32
CA PRO A 244 -14.51 22.00 15.57
C PRO A 244 -14.98 21.09 16.72
N ARG A 245 -14.53 21.37 17.94
CA ARG A 245 -14.93 20.60 19.12
C ARG A 245 -16.45 20.51 19.23
N GLY A 246 -16.97 19.29 19.36
CA GLY A 246 -18.38 19.00 19.59
C GLY A 246 -19.29 19.13 18.36
N ARG A 247 -18.77 19.34 17.14
CA ARG A 247 -19.58 19.37 15.92
C ARG A 247 -18.83 18.80 14.72
N GLY A 248 -19.58 18.31 13.73
CA GLY A 248 -19.04 17.86 12.44
C GLY A 248 -18.45 16.44 12.43
N HIS A 249 -18.37 15.77 13.59
CA HIS A 249 -18.07 14.34 13.65
C HIS A 249 -19.36 13.54 13.94
N VAL A 250 -19.49 12.39 13.32
CA VAL A 250 -20.53 11.39 13.57
C VAL A 250 -20.00 10.38 14.58
N GLY A 251 -20.83 9.97 15.54
CA GLY A 251 -20.44 8.96 16.54
C GLY A 251 -20.33 7.56 15.92
N ILE A 252 -19.52 6.67 16.52
CA ILE A 252 -19.37 5.28 16.02
C ILE A 252 -20.73 4.55 15.99
N GLY A 253 -21.57 4.71 17.01
CA GLY A 253 -22.91 4.08 17.04
C GLY A 253 -23.78 4.52 15.85
N GLU A 254 -23.89 5.83 15.64
CA GLU A 254 -24.64 6.40 14.51
C GLU A 254 -24.04 5.98 13.15
N ALA A 255 -22.72 5.90 13.04
CA ALA A 255 -22.05 5.39 11.84
C ALA A 255 -22.40 3.91 11.58
N GLN A 256 -22.41 3.08 12.62
CA GLN A 256 -22.81 1.67 12.52
C GLN A 256 -24.26 1.52 12.08
N ASP A 257 -25.16 2.33 12.63
CA ASP A 257 -26.58 2.32 12.27
C ASP A 257 -26.77 2.72 10.80
N TYR A 258 -26.08 3.78 10.36
CA TYR A 258 -26.18 4.26 8.97
C TYR A 258 -25.59 3.28 7.93
N LEU A 259 -24.44 2.68 8.27
CA LEU A 259 -23.72 1.72 7.43
C LEU A 259 -24.25 0.30 7.56
N THR A 260 -25.12 0.04 8.55
CA THR A 260 -25.61 -1.30 8.90
C THR A 260 -24.47 -2.33 8.98
N ALA A 261 -23.38 -1.95 9.65
CA ALA A 261 -22.15 -2.72 9.77
C ALA A 261 -21.34 -2.27 10.99
N THR A 262 -20.51 -3.16 11.53
CA THR A 262 -19.57 -2.82 12.60
C THR A 262 -18.51 -1.83 12.11
N VAL A 263 -18.23 -0.81 12.91
CA VAL A 263 -17.20 0.20 12.61
C VAL A 263 -16.16 0.18 13.73
N LEU A 264 -14.92 -0.14 13.38
CA LEU A 264 -13.78 -0.13 14.29
C LEU A 264 -13.28 1.30 14.49
N GLY A 265 -12.79 1.60 15.70
CA GLY A 265 -12.13 2.88 16.00
C GLY A 265 -12.91 3.77 16.98
N PRO A 266 -12.76 5.11 16.90
CA PRO A 266 -12.16 5.87 15.79
C PRO A 266 -10.63 5.91 15.79
N ILE A 267 -10.04 6.14 14.62
CA ILE A 267 -8.69 6.69 14.45
C ILE A 267 -8.78 8.21 14.62
N LYS A 268 -7.90 8.80 15.44
CA LYS A 268 -7.92 10.23 15.75
C LYS A 268 -6.77 10.97 15.07
N PRO A 269 -7.03 12.14 14.46
CA PRO A 269 -5.97 13.03 13.99
C PRO A 269 -4.97 13.34 15.10
N SER A 270 -3.68 13.33 14.74
CA SER A 270 -2.58 13.67 15.62
C SER A 270 -1.78 14.81 15.01
N VAL A 271 -1.68 15.92 15.73
CA VAL A 271 -0.91 17.10 15.29
C VAL A 271 0.58 16.78 15.20
N ASN A 272 1.11 15.96 16.12
CA ASN A 272 2.52 15.57 16.10
C ASN A 272 2.83 14.66 14.91
N LEU A 273 1.96 13.68 14.63
CA LEU A 273 2.14 12.82 13.46
C LEU A 273 2.06 13.63 12.17
N CYS A 274 1.12 14.59 12.11
CA CYS A 274 1.02 15.49 10.97
C CYS A 274 2.28 16.33 10.80
N GLY A 275 2.85 16.86 11.90
CA GLY A 275 4.12 17.58 11.90
C GLY A 275 5.26 16.71 11.36
N ASP A 276 5.45 15.53 11.94
CA ASP A 276 6.48 14.58 11.53
C ASP A 276 6.42 14.25 10.02
N VAL A 277 5.23 13.94 9.50
CA VAL A 277 5.04 13.65 8.07
C VAL A 277 5.36 14.87 7.20
N LEU A 278 4.89 16.05 7.59
CA LEU A 278 5.15 17.29 6.83
C LEU A 278 6.62 17.73 6.88
N GLU A 279 7.36 17.30 7.90
CA GLU A 279 8.79 17.54 8.06
C GLU A 279 9.65 16.43 7.44
N GLY A 280 9.04 15.40 6.82
CA GLY A 280 9.75 14.27 6.20
C GLY A 280 10.34 13.27 7.20
N LEU A 281 9.92 13.30 8.46
CA LEU A 281 10.34 12.34 9.49
C LEU A 281 9.54 11.02 9.42
N GLY A 282 8.49 11.00 8.61
CA GLY A 282 7.65 9.84 8.36
C GLY A 282 6.83 9.39 9.56
N ILE A 283 6.34 8.15 9.47
CA ILE A 283 5.56 7.51 10.54
C ILE A 283 6.52 6.63 11.35
N ARG A 284 6.67 6.90 12.65
CA ARG A 284 7.61 6.16 13.52
C ARG A 284 6.92 5.33 14.59
N SER A 285 5.62 5.56 14.81
CA SER A 285 4.82 4.79 15.76
C SER A 285 3.32 4.99 15.56
N VAL A 286 2.55 4.05 16.10
CA VAL A 286 1.09 4.20 16.20
C VAL A 286 0.72 5.17 17.31
N THR A 287 -0.04 6.20 16.94
CA THR A 287 -0.50 7.24 17.86
C THR A 287 -1.44 6.68 18.94
N LYS A 288 -1.42 7.28 20.14
CA LYS A 288 -2.28 6.85 21.27
C LYS A 288 -3.76 6.80 20.89
N GLY A 289 -4.22 7.77 20.12
CA GLY A 289 -5.62 7.86 19.66
C GLY A 289 -6.02 6.77 18.64
N SER A 290 -5.05 6.11 18.01
CA SER A 290 -5.30 5.11 16.96
C SER A 290 -4.98 3.68 17.41
N ARG A 291 -4.22 3.52 18.49
CA ARG A 291 -3.73 2.21 18.98
C ARG A 291 -4.82 1.17 19.17
N LYS A 292 -5.95 1.54 19.77
CA LYS A 292 -7.07 0.60 19.98
C LYS A 292 -7.62 0.10 18.64
N ALA A 293 -7.84 1.00 17.68
CA ALA A 293 -8.35 0.66 16.35
C ALA A 293 -7.36 -0.26 15.60
N MET A 294 -6.07 0.08 15.63
CA MET A 294 -5.02 -0.69 14.97
C MET A 294 -4.81 -2.06 15.60
N ASN A 295 -4.91 -2.19 16.92
CA ASN A 295 -4.87 -3.49 17.58
C ASN A 295 -6.05 -4.37 17.16
N LEU A 296 -7.28 -3.84 17.17
CA LEU A 296 -8.46 -4.59 16.74
C LEU A 296 -8.38 -5.02 15.27
N LEU A 297 -7.86 -4.14 14.40
CA LEU A 297 -7.67 -4.46 13.00
C LEU A 297 -6.57 -5.52 12.81
N ALA A 298 -5.45 -5.41 13.54
CA ALA A 298 -4.40 -6.42 13.54
C ALA A 298 -4.92 -7.78 14.04
N ASP A 299 -5.76 -7.80 15.09
CA ASP A 299 -6.39 -9.03 15.59
C ASP A 299 -7.26 -9.71 14.51
N LEU A 300 -7.95 -8.92 13.67
CA LEU A 300 -8.75 -9.45 12.55
C LEU A 300 -7.86 -10.03 11.45
N VAL A 301 -6.79 -9.32 11.09
CA VAL A 301 -5.80 -9.81 10.11
C VAL A 301 -5.18 -11.11 10.60
N GLU A 302 -4.75 -11.16 11.86
CA GLU A 302 -4.20 -12.37 12.48
C GLU A 302 -5.19 -13.55 12.51
N GLN A 303 -6.49 -13.28 12.63
CA GLN A 303 -7.51 -14.31 12.53
C GLN A 303 -7.67 -14.83 11.10
N ALA A 304 -7.57 -13.95 10.09
CA ALA A 304 -7.69 -14.30 8.68
C ALA A 304 -6.49 -15.12 8.18
N ILE A 305 -5.27 -14.82 8.63
CA ILE A 305 -4.05 -15.53 8.20
C ILE A 305 -3.83 -16.87 8.90
N ARG A 306 -4.54 -17.14 10.01
CA ARG A 306 -4.38 -18.42 10.71
C ARG A 306 -4.85 -19.56 9.81
N PRO A 307 -4.04 -20.63 9.66
CA PRO A 307 -4.47 -21.79 8.90
C PRO A 307 -5.73 -22.37 9.53
N VAL A 308 -6.74 -22.65 8.70
CA VAL A 308 -7.99 -23.31 9.12
C VAL A 308 -7.60 -24.67 9.70
N SER A 309 -7.50 -24.74 11.03
CA SER A 309 -7.21 -25.98 11.73
C SER A 309 -8.47 -26.85 11.69
N GLY A 310 -8.63 -27.69 10.67
CA GLY A 310 -9.82 -28.54 10.59
C GLY A 310 -10.14 -29.19 9.25
N ALA A 311 -9.19 -29.87 8.62
CA ALA A 311 -9.50 -30.97 7.72
C ALA A 311 -8.64 -32.18 8.12
N SER A 312 -9.00 -32.84 9.21
CA SER A 312 -8.55 -34.21 9.42
C SER A 312 -9.04 -35.04 8.24
N HIS A 313 -8.14 -35.35 7.31
CA HIS A 313 -8.23 -36.56 6.50
C HIS A 313 -8.38 -37.74 7.47
N LYS A 314 -9.62 -38.17 7.71
CA LYS A 314 -9.89 -39.51 8.19
C LYS A 314 -9.84 -40.41 6.97
N ASP A 315 -8.64 -40.93 6.69
CA ASP A 315 -8.51 -42.14 5.90
C ASP A 315 -8.83 -43.32 6.82
N GLN A 316 -10.00 -43.93 6.60
CA GLN A 316 -10.30 -45.33 6.86
C GLN A 316 -11.13 -45.86 5.70
#